data_AF-A0A6C0I378-F1
#
_entry.id   AF-A0A6C0I378-F1
#
_cell.length_a   1.000
_cell.length_b   1.000
_cell.length_c   1.000
_cell.angle_alpha   90.00
_cell.angle_beta   90.00
_cell.angle_gamma   90.00
#
_symmetry.space_group_name_H-M   'P 1'
#
loop_
_entity.id
_entity.type
_entity.pdbx_description
1 polymer ?
#
loop_
_entity_poly.entity_id
_entity_poly.type
_entity_poly.pdbx_seq_one_letter_code
_entity_poly.pdbx_strand_id
1 'polypeptide(L)'
;MYVTSCRSIIDPVGDVFLRPVICNDNHNIIGLPFDQSTLDNFQIIETYYGSNLKNKTYTNIPTDYQKYVDLYVIMQNLEAAATDPNVLLILKLVQDALVGAINAFALYGQKTVLQIDNTNLQNTINTILSNKNDTKIATQPTNTGQMSITKTFTLAAVFNYYIVIFGMPEFGVGFDPVKISFLVNMLTNMGIDPYR
;
A
#
# COMPACT_ATOMS: atom_id res chain seq x y z
N MET A 1 -11.58 34.33 29.74
CA MET A 1 -10.83 35.46 29.15
C MET A 1 -9.38 35.29 29.59
N TYR A 2 -8.56 34.62 28.78
CA TYR A 2 -7.15 34.39 29.13
C TYR A 2 -6.35 35.62 28.67
N VAL A 3 -5.67 36.27 29.62
CA VAL A 3 -4.80 37.42 29.36
C VAL A 3 -3.40 36.87 29.15
N THR A 4 -2.90 36.87 27.92
CA THR A 4 -1.52 36.50 27.62
C THR A 4 -0.63 37.71 27.92
N SER A 5 0.13 37.65 29.02
CA SER A 5 1.03 38.74 29.41
C SER A 5 2.39 38.61 28.71
N CYS A 6 2.65 39.45 27.71
CA CYS A 6 3.99 39.64 27.16
C CYS A 6 4.80 40.55 28.10
N ARG A 7 5.78 40.01 28.83
CA ARG A 7 6.77 40.85 29.54
C ARG A 7 7.89 41.22 28.58
N SER A 8 8.15 42.51 28.44
CA SER A 8 9.36 43.02 27.76
C SER A 8 10.57 42.77 28.65
N ILE A 9 11.65 42.20 28.10
CA ILE A 9 12.96 42.20 28.76
C ILE A 9 13.57 43.58 28.52
N ILE A 10 13.60 44.41 29.55
CA ILE A 10 14.40 45.64 29.56
C ILE A 10 15.81 45.21 29.98
N ASP A 11 16.77 45.26 29.06
CA ASP A 11 18.20 45.17 29.41
C ASP A 11 18.69 46.57 29.78
N PRO A 12 19.19 46.83 31.00
CA PRO A 12 19.45 48.18 31.47
C PRO A 12 20.77 48.79 30.99
N VAL A 13 21.51 48.23 30.02
CA VAL A 13 22.80 48.81 29.62
C VAL A 13 23.01 48.80 28.10
N GLY A 14 22.89 50.01 27.52
CA GLY A 14 23.48 50.51 26.27
C GLY A 14 23.87 49.52 25.16
N ASP A 15 22.98 49.32 24.19
CA ASP A 15 23.18 49.73 22.79
C ASP A 15 21.90 49.43 22.00
N VAL A 16 21.41 50.41 21.25
CA VAL A 16 20.10 50.34 20.57
C VAL A 16 20.20 49.46 19.33
N PHE A 17 20.00 48.15 19.52
CA PHE A 17 19.41 47.29 18.48
C PHE A 17 18.00 46.92 18.94
N LEU A 18 17.01 47.73 18.55
CA LEU A 18 15.61 47.34 18.62
C LEU A 18 15.38 46.16 17.65
N ARG A 19 15.65 44.93 18.10
CA ARG A 19 15.07 43.76 17.44
C ARG A 19 13.58 43.77 17.79
N PRO A 20 12.66 43.74 16.80
CA PRO A 20 11.26 43.62 17.11
C PRO A 20 11.03 42.30 17.86
N VAL A 21 10.44 42.40 19.05
CA VAL A 21 9.85 41.24 19.71
C VAL A 21 8.66 40.84 18.85
N ILE A 22 8.82 39.77 18.07
CA ILE A 22 7.72 39.18 17.32
C ILE A 22 6.86 38.42 18.34
N CYS A 23 5.85 39.10 18.87
CA CYS A 23 4.72 38.43 19.51
C CYS A 23 3.89 37.83 18.38
N ASN A 24 4.16 36.56 18.07
CA ASN A 24 3.40 35.85 17.07
C ASN A 24 2.12 35.29 17.69
N ASP A 25 0.99 35.99 17.50
CA ASP A 25 -0.35 35.50 17.83
C ASP A 25 -1.02 34.75 16.66
N ASN A 26 -0.27 34.31 15.64
CA ASN A 26 -0.79 33.45 14.57
C ASN A 26 0.18 32.30 14.32
N HIS A 27 -0.24 31.05 14.44
CA HIS A 27 0.56 29.87 14.07
C HIS A 27 0.87 29.80 12.56
N ASN A 28 1.63 30.76 12.03
CA ASN A 28 2.06 30.83 10.65
C ASN A 28 3.49 31.39 10.59
N ILE A 29 4.46 30.56 10.99
CA ILE A 29 5.90 30.92 10.96
C ILE A 29 6.51 30.68 9.57
N ILE A 30 5.74 30.16 8.61
CA ILE A 30 6.18 29.98 7.24
C ILE A 30 5.02 30.44 6.35
N GLY A 31 5.27 31.00 5.17
CA GLY A 31 4.25 31.63 4.31
C GLY A 31 3.15 30.70 3.75
N LEU A 32 2.82 29.60 4.44
CA LEU A 32 1.69 28.73 4.19
C LEU A 32 0.94 28.52 5.51
N PRO A 33 -0.34 28.93 5.61
CA PRO A 33 -1.17 28.55 6.74
C PRO A 33 -1.39 27.04 6.67
N PHE A 34 -0.53 26.28 7.33
CA PHE A 34 -0.80 24.88 7.65
C PHE A 34 -1.96 24.88 8.63
N ASP A 35 -3.16 25.02 8.08
CA ASP A 35 -4.39 24.82 8.81
C ASP A 35 -4.48 23.35 9.24
N GLN A 36 -5.38 23.07 10.18
CA GLN A 36 -5.56 21.72 10.69
C GLN A 36 -5.86 20.73 9.55
N SER A 37 -6.62 21.17 8.53
CA SER A 37 -6.94 20.34 7.37
C SER A 37 -5.70 19.90 6.59
N THR A 38 -4.73 20.79 6.41
CA THR A 38 -3.49 20.46 5.69
C THR A 38 -2.66 19.46 6.48
N LEU A 39 -2.57 19.65 7.81
CA LEU A 39 -1.86 18.72 8.68
C LEU A 39 -2.51 17.34 8.67
N ASP A 40 -3.84 17.27 8.70
CA ASP A 40 -4.59 16.01 8.61
C ASP A 40 -4.32 15.30 7.28
N ASN A 41 -4.25 16.04 6.16
CA ASN A 41 -3.90 15.48 4.86
C ASN A 41 -2.48 14.91 4.83
N PHE A 42 -1.50 15.59 5.45
CA PHE A 42 -0.15 15.03 5.57
C PHE A 42 -0.10 13.77 6.42
N GLN A 43 -0.87 13.72 7.51
CA GLN A 43 -0.97 12.51 8.33
C GLN A 43 -1.58 11.36 7.54
N ILE A 44 -2.62 11.63 6.73
CA ILE A 44 -3.19 10.61 5.83
C ILE A 44 -2.13 10.10 4.86
N ILE A 45 -1.39 11.00 4.20
CA ILE A 45 -0.33 10.62 3.25
C ILE A 45 0.76 9.81 3.96
N GLU A 46 1.25 10.28 5.10
CA GLU A 46 2.29 9.60 5.88
C GLU A 46 1.83 8.21 6.31
N THR A 47 0.65 8.10 6.92
CA THR A 47 0.21 6.85 7.55
C THR A 47 -0.20 5.81 6.52
N TYR A 48 -0.94 6.20 5.48
CA TYR A 48 -1.52 5.23 4.54
C TYR A 48 -0.67 5.00 3.29
N TYR A 49 0.14 5.97 2.88
CA TYR A 49 0.97 5.86 1.68
C TYR A 49 2.45 5.73 2.05
N GLY A 50 3.00 6.70 2.79
CA GLY A 50 4.42 6.74 3.14
C GLY A 50 4.89 5.57 4.02
N SER A 51 4.17 5.27 5.09
CA SER A 51 4.47 4.19 6.03
C SER A 51 4.37 2.82 5.36
N ASN A 52 3.32 2.61 4.54
CA ASN A 52 3.16 1.36 3.80
C ASN A 52 4.23 1.19 2.70
N LEU A 53 4.61 2.28 2.03
CA LEU A 53 5.74 2.30 1.08
C LEU A 53 7.05 1.92 1.78
N LYS A 54 7.35 2.55 2.92
CA LYS A 54 8.55 2.29 3.73
C LYS A 54 8.62 0.85 4.22
N ASN A 55 7.51 0.33 4.74
CA ASN A 55 7.43 -0.99 5.35
C ASN A 55 7.20 -2.13 4.33
N LYS A 56 7.09 -1.79 3.03
CA LYS A 56 6.79 -2.74 1.94
C LYS A 56 5.47 -3.48 2.11
N THR A 57 4.52 -2.90 2.86
CA THR A 57 3.17 -3.42 3.07
C THR A 57 2.24 -2.89 1.99
N TYR A 58 2.61 -3.13 0.73
CA TYR A 58 1.96 -2.53 -0.44
C TYR A 58 0.46 -2.87 -0.52
N THR A 59 0.05 -4.06 -0.10
CA THR A 59 -1.36 -4.49 -0.09
C THR A 59 -2.28 -3.61 0.77
N ASN A 60 -1.70 -2.82 1.69
CA ASN A 60 -2.45 -1.94 2.59
C ASN A 60 -2.53 -0.50 2.08
N ILE A 61 -1.90 -0.19 0.94
CA ILE A 61 -2.01 1.12 0.30
C ILE A 61 -3.45 1.28 -0.20
N PRO A 62 -4.15 2.39 0.12
CA PRO A 62 -5.53 2.59 -0.32
C PRO A 62 -5.67 2.54 -1.83
N THR A 63 -6.70 1.84 -2.31
CA THR A 63 -7.02 1.69 -3.73
C THR A 63 -8.08 2.69 -4.22
N ASP A 64 -8.58 3.55 -3.33
CA ASP A 64 -9.53 4.62 -3.67
C ASP A 64 -8.84 5.68 -4.52
N TYR A 65 -9.04 5.57 -5.84
CA TYR A 65 -8.42 6.45 -6.81
C TYR A 65 -8.89 7.90 -6.65
N GLN A 66 -10.15 8.12 -6.27
CA GLN A 66 -10.67 9.47 -6.10
C GLN A 66 -9.98 10.17 -4.93
N LYS A 67 -9.84 9.49 -3.78
CA LYS A 67 -9.11 10.03 -2.63
C LYS A 67 -7.64 10.33 -2.96
N TYR A 68 -7.00 9.48 -3.75
CA TYR A 68 -5.64 9.73 -4.22
C TYR A 68 -5.56 11.02 -5.07
N VAL A 69 -6.48 11.18 -6.04
CA VAL A 69 -6.54 12.38 -6.89
C VAL A 69 -6.77 13.64 -6.05
N ASP A 70 -7.69 13.57 -5.08
CA ASP A 70 -8.00 14.70 -4.21
C ASP A 70 -6.77 15.13 -3.39
N LEU A 71 -6.08 14.17 -2.74
CA LEU A 71 -4.84 14.43 -2.00
C LEU A 71 -3.75 15.00 -2.90
N TYR A 72 -3.60 14.46 -4.11
CA TYR A 72 -2.61 14.92 -5.08
C TYR A 72 -2.85 16.37 -5.52
N VAL A 73 -4.10 16.74 -5.80
CA VAL A 73 -4.50 18.11 -6.15
C VAL A 73 -4.29 19.07 -4.98
N ILE A 74 -4.60 18.65 -3.75
CA ILE A 74 -4.31 19.45 -2.55
C ILE A 74 -2.82 19.73 -2.43
N MET A 75 -1.95 18.72 -2.64
CA MET A 75 -0.50 18.91 -2.62
C MET A 75 -0.04 19.90 -3.71
N GLN A 76 -0.56 19.80 -4.94
CA GLN A 76 -0.23 20.75 -6.01
C GLN A 76 -0.62 22.19 -5.65
N ASN A 77 -1.81 22.38 -5.07
CA ASN A 77 -2.27 23.72 -4.66
C ASN A 77 -1.38 24.30 -3.56
N LEU A 78 -0.94 23.48 -2.60
CA LEU A 78 -0.02 23.89 -1.54
C LEU A 78 1.37 24.23 -2.09
N GLU A 79 1.88 23.44 -3.04
CA GLU A 79 3.15 23.73 -3.72
C GLU A 79 3.09 25.04 -4.50
N ALA A 80 1.99 25.31 -5.21
CA ALA A 80 1.79 26.54 -5.95
C ALA A 80 1.70 27.78 -5.04
N ALA A 81 1.18 27.61 -3.82
CA ALA A 81 1.08 28.68 -2.83
C ALA A 81 2.38 28.86 -2.01
N ALA A 82 3.30 27.89 -2.05
CA ALA A 82 4.50 27.91 -1.23
C ALA A 82 5.48 28.99 -1.71
N THR A 83 5.82 29.93 -0.83
CA THR A 83 6.81 30.97 -1.09
C THR A 83 8.20 30.62 -0.54
N ASP A 84 8.27 29.81 0.51
CA ASP A 84 9.53 29.35 1.11
C ASP A 84 10.08 28.13 0.35
N PRO A 85 11.32 28.19 -0.17
CA PRO A 85 11.97 27.06 -0.84
C PRO A 85 12.09 25.77 -0.01
N ASN A 86 12.29 25.90 1.31
CA ASN A 86 12.41 24.74 2.21
C ASN A 86 11.07 24.03 2.36
N VAL A 87 9.98 24.79 2.43
CA VAL A 87 8.64 24.22 2.53
C VAL A 87 8.21 23.63 1.20
N LEU A 88 8.52 24.29 0.10
CA LEU A 88 8.32 23.71 -1.24
C LEU A 88 9.02 22.36 -1.38
N LEU A 89 10.25 22.23 -0.87
CA LEU A 89 10.97 20.95 -0.89
C LEU A 89 10.24 19.87 -0.08
N ILE A 90 9.78 20.19 1.13
CA ILE A 90 9.03 19.23 1.97
C ILE A 90 7.74 18.80 1.27
N LEU A 91 6.98 19.73 0.69
CA LEU A 91 5.74 19.43 -0.04
C LEU A 91 6.01 18.49 -1.22
N LYS A 92 7.06 18.76 -1.99
CA LYS A 92 7.47 17.87 -3.09
C LYS A 92 7.84 16.48 -2.61
N LEU A 93 8.58 16.36 -1.50
CA LEU A 93 8.90 15.05 -0.92
C LEU A 93 7.65 14.29 -0.46
N VAL A 94 6.64 14.99 0.07
CA VAL A 94 5.36 14.40 0.46
C VAL A 94 4.58 13.95 -0.78
N GLN A 95 4.53 14.76 -1.84
CA GLN A 95 3.89 14.41 -3.11
C GLN A 95 4.59 13.22 -3.78
N ASP A 96 5.93 13.22 -3.82
CA ASP A 96 6.74 12.12 -4.36
C ASP A 96 6.52 10.83 -3.56
N ALA A 97 6.35 10.90 -2.23
CA ALA A 97 6.03 9.74 -1.41
C ALA A 97 4.62 9.20 -1.72
N LEU A 98 3.64 10.07 -1.93
CA LEU A 98 2.27 9.70 -2.32
C LEU A 98 2.25 8.98 -3.69
N VAL A 99 2.88 9.60 -4.70
CA VAL A 99 2.98 9.04 -6.07
C VAL A 99 3.81 7.74 -6.04
N GLY A 100 4.93 7.74 -5.32
CA GLY A 100 5.80 6.59 -5.15
C GLY A 100 5.09 5.40 -4.51
N ALA A 101 4.21 5.63 -3.54
CA ALA A 101 3.41 4.58 -2.92
C ALA A 101 2.46 3.92 -3.92
N ILE A 102 1.73 4.70 -4.72
CA ILE A 102 0.84 4.18 -5.77
C ILE A 102 1.63 3.41 -6.84
N ASN A 103 2.76 3.94 -7.27
CA ASN A 103 3.61 3.26 -8.25
C ASN A 103 4.15 1.93 -7.69
N ALA A 104 4.58 1.91 -6.42
CA ALA A 104 5.04 0.70 -5.77
C ALA A 104 3.91 -0.33 -5.61
N PHE A 105 2.69 0.09 -5.29
CA PHE A 105 1.51 -0.75 -5.28
C PHE A 105 1.26 -1.40 -6.65
N ALA A 106 1.27 -0.59 -7.72
CA ALA A 106 1.06 -1.07 -9.08
C ALA A 106 2.14 -2.07 -9.51
N LEU A 107 3.41 -1.76 -9.26
CA LEU A 107 4.54 -2.65 -9.55
C LEU A 107 4.47 -3.96 -8.76
N TYR A 108 4.06 -3.89 -7.49
CA TYR A 108 3.84 -5.08 -6.67
C TYR A 108 2.74 -5.96 -7.26
N GLY A 109 1.60 -5.36 -7.66
CA GLY A 109 0.54 -6.07 -8.38
C GLY A 109 1.03 -6.75 -9.65
N GLN A 110 1.76 -6.04 -10.52
CA GLN A 110 2.33 -6.62 -11.74
C GLN A 110 3.28 -7.80 -11.45
N LYS A 111 4.11 -7.69 -10.41
CA LYS A 111 4.97 -8.79 -9.98
C LYS A 111 4.15 -10.01 -9.54
N THR A 112 3.07 -9.78 -8.78
CA THR A 112 2.18 -10.84 -8.33
C THR A 112 1.51 -11.54 -9.52
N VAL A 113 1.03 -10.77 -10.52
CA VAL A 113 0.52 -11.30 -11.79
C VAL A 113 1.54 -12.20 -12.48
N LEU A 114 2.77 -11.71 -12.65
CA LEU A 114 3.85 -12.48 -13.30
C LEU A 114 4.17 -13.77 -12.54
N GLN A 115 4.11 -13.74 -11.21
CA GLN A 115 4.30 -14.93 -10.39
C GLN A 115 3.19 -15.96 -10.62
N ILE A 116 1.94 -15.52 -10.72
CA ILE A 116 0.79 -16.37 -11.08
C ILE A 116 0.99 -17.02 -12.45
N ASP A 117 1.33 -16.23 -13.46
CA ASP A 117 1.51 -16.75 -14.83
C ASP A 117 2.64 -17.78 -14.89
N ASN A 118 3.75 -17.53 -14.19
CA ASN A 118 4.84 -18.49 -14.08
C ASN A 118 4.40 -19.80 -13.41
N THR A 119 3.64 -19.72 -12.31
CA THR A 119 3.08 -20.91 -11.67
C THR A 119 2.14 -21.68 -12.61
N ASN A 120 1.27 -20.99 -13.35
CA ASN A 120 0.38 -21.63 -14.32
C ASN A 120 1.17 -22.32 -15.46
N LEU A 121 2.23 -21.68 -15.95
CA LEU A 121 3.13 -22.26 -16.96
C LEU A 121 3.87 -23.48 -16.40
N GLN A 122 4.40 -23.43 -15.18
CA GLN A 122 5.04 -24.58 -14.53
C GLN A 122 4.06 -25.74 -14.35
N ASN A 123 2.81 -25.47 -13.96
CA ASN A 123 1.78 -26.50 -13.86
C ASN A 123 1.46 -27.14 -15.21
N THR A 124 1.44 -26.33 -16.28
CA THR A 124 1.26 -26.81 -17.66
C THR A 124 2.44 -27.69 -18.09
N ILE A 125 3.67 -27.23 -17.86
CA ILE A 125 4.90 -27.99 -18.13
C ILE A 125 4.87 -29.32 -17.38
N ASN A 126 4.57 -29.30 -16.08
CA ASN A 126 4.48 -30.52 -15.27
C ASN A 126 3.40 -31.46 -15.79
N THR A 127 2.26 -30.95 -16.27
CA THR A 127 1.21 -31.78 -16.88
C THR A 127 1.65 -32.42 -18.19
N ILE A 128 2.40 -31.69 -19.02
CA ILE A 128 3.00 -32.21 -20.27
C ILE A 128 4.07 -33.26 -19.95
N LEU A 129 5.01 -32.95 -19.06
CA LEU A 129 6.13 -33.83 -18.69
C LEU A 129 5.71 -35.07 -17.89
N SER A 130 4.61 -34.97 -17.12
CA SER A 130 4.13 -36.12 -16.33
C SER A 130 3.48 -37.21 -17.18
N ASN A 131 3.50 -37.10 -18.52
CA ASN A 131 2.91 -38.06 -19.45
C ASN A 131 1.60 -38.64 -18.92
N LYS A 132 0.67 -37.78 -18.47
CA LYS A 132 -0.62 -38.26 -17.91
C LYS A 132 -1.41 -39.15 -18.86
N ASN A 133 -1.05 -39.17 -20.15
CA ASN A 133 -1.62 -40.03 -21.18
C ASN A 133 -0.80 -41.31 -21.49
N ASP A 134 0.38 -41.54 -20.89
CA ASP A 134 1.18 -42.79 -21.04
C ASP A 134 0.99 -43.78 -19.88
N THR A 135 -0.14 -43.74 -19.18
CA THR A 135 -0.45 -44.86 -18.27
C THR A 135 -0.63 -46.12 -19.12
N LYS A 136 0.43 -46.93 -19.28
CA LYS A 136 0.35 -48.26 -19.86
C LYS A 136 -0.67 -49.08 -19.06
N ILE A 137 -1.86 -49.23 -19.61
CA ILE A 137 -2.92 -50.11 -19.12
C ILE A 137 -2.52 -51.57 -19.40
N ALA A 138 -1.35 -52.05 -18.95
CA ALA A 138 -0.93 -53.41 -19.31
C ALA A 138 0.19 -54.04 -18.48
N THR A 139 0.53 -53.62 -17.26
CA THR A 139 1.65 -54.27 -16.52
C THR A 139 1.50 -54.28 -15.00
N GLN A 140 0.38 -54.73 -14.44
CA GLN A 140 0.30 -55.07 -13.01
C GLN A 140 -0.43 -56.43 -12.82
N PRO A 141 0.30 -57.55 -12.75
CA PRO A 141 -0.27 -58.85 -12.41
C PRO A 141 -0.30 -58.98 -10.89
N THR A 142 -1.35 -58.47 -10.23
CA THR A 142 -1.86 -58.87 -8.89
C THR A 142 -2.79 -57.78 -8.31
N ASN A 143 -4.03 -57.75 -8.79
CA ASN A 143 -5.07 -56.89 -8.21
C ASN A 143 -5.59 -57.51 -6.90
N THR A 144 -5.15 -56.98 -5.76
CA THR A 144 -5.95 -57.02 -4.52
C THR A 144 -6.58 -55.65 -4.34
N GLY A 145 -7.91 -55.60 -4.21
CA GLY A 145 -8.66 -54.35 -4.20
C GLY A 145 -8.49 -53.59 -2.89
N GLN A 146 -7.75 -52.48 -2.92
CA GLN A 146 -7.83 -51.46 -1.88
C GLN A 146 -8.85 -50.40 -2.29
N MET A 147 -9.90 -50.23 -1.48
CA MET A 147 -10.87 -49.15 -1.63
C MET A 147 -10.39 -47.95 -0.79
N SER A 148 -9.93 -46.89 -1.44
CA SER A 148 -9.66 -45.60 -0.82
C SER A 148 -10.70 -44.59 -1.29
N ILE A 149 -11.38 -43.95 -0.36
CA ILE A 149 -12.32 -42.86 -0.66
C ILE A 149 -11.59 -41.56 -0.40
N THR A 150 -11.08 -40.95 -1.48
CA THR A 150 -10.48 -39.62 -1.43
C THR A 150 -11.55 -38.58 -1.75
N LYS A 151 -11.81 -37.66 -0.82
CA LYS A 151 -12.57 -36.43 -1.12
C LYS A 151 -11.59 -35.34 -1.52
N THR A 152 -11.63 -34.95 -2.79
CA THR A 152 -10.88 -33.81 -3.30
C THR A 152 -11.77 -32.58 -3.22
N PHE A 153 -11.29 -31.52 -2.56
CA PHE A 153 -11.93 -30.21 -2.60
C PHE A 153 -11.18 -29.35 -3.60
N THR A 154 -11.90 -28.82 -4.57
CA THR A 154 -11.37 -27.78 -5.47
C THR A 154 -11.51 -26.45 -4.75
N LEU A 155 -10.37 -25.85 -4.37
CA LEU A 155 -10.35 -24.49 -3.84
C LEU A 155 -10.63 -23.50 -4.98
N ALA A 156 -11.42 -22.46 -4.69
CA ALA A 156 -11.62 -21.36 -5.63
C ALA A 156 -10.28 -20.68 -5.96
N ALA A 157 -10.20 -20.09 -7.16
CA ALA A 157 -8.97 -19.50 -7.70
C ALA A 157 -8.29 -18.53 -6.71
N VAL A 158 -9.05 -17.65 -6.07
CA VAL A 158 -8.52 -16.67 -5.10
C VAL A 158 -7.78 -17.32 -3.92
N PHE A 159 -8.29 -18.43 -3.39
CA PHE A 159 -7.67 -19.13 -2.25
C PHE A 159 -6.44 -19.92 -2.68
N ASN A 160 -6.47 -20.49 -3.88
CA ASN A 160 -5.32 -21.16 -4.46
C ASN A 160 -4.16 -20.16 -4.66
N TYR A 161 -4.43 -19.02 -5.31
CA TYR A 161 -3.43 -17.97 -5.51
C TYR A 161 -2.94 -17.35 -4.19
N TYR A 162 -3.82 -17.20 -3.20
CA TYR A 162 -3.40 -16.80 -1.86
C TYR A 162 -2.32 -17.74 -1.31
N ILE A 163 -2.54 -19.06 -1.37
CA ILE A 163 -1.60 -20.04 -0.83
C ILE A 163 -0.27 -20.00 -1.60
N VAL A 164 -0.32 -19.85 -2.92
CA VAL A 164 0.88 -19.76 -3.76
C VAL A 164 1.71 -18.51 -3.45
N ILE A 165 1.06 -17.37 -3.22
CA ILE A 165 1.72 -16.06 -3.09
C ILE A 165 2.11 -15.76 -1.64
N PHE A 166 1.20 -16.03 -0.70
CA PHE A 166 1.34 -15.66 0.71
C PHE A 166 1.58 -16.84 1.64
N GLY A 167 1.52 -18.07 1.13
CA GLY A 167 1.61 -19.29 1.93
C GLY A 167 0.27 -19.71 2.54
N MET A 168 0.26 -20.90 3.13
CA MET A 168 -0.91 -21.41 3.84
C MET A 168 -1.17 -20.56 5.09
N PRO A 169 -2.43 -20.12 5.34
CA PRO A 169 -2.75 -19.38 6.55
C PRO A 169 -2.51 -20.23 7.80
N GLU A 170 -2.16 -19.57 8.90
CA GLU A 170 -1.95 -20.23 10.19
C GLU A 170 -3.25 -20.87 10.67
N PHE A 171 -3.11 -22.04 11.32
CA PHE A 171 -4.26 -22.83 11.75
C PHE A 171 -5.12 -22.03 12.73
N GLY A 172 -6.40 -21.87 12.42
CA GLY A 172 -7.37 -21.13 13.24
C GLY A 172 -7.44 -19.61 12.97
N VAL A 173 -6.52 -19.04 12.19
CA VAL A 173 -6.55 -17.61 11.80
C VAL A 173 -7.33 -17.40 10.51
N GLY A 174 -7.22 -18.35 9.57
CA GLY A 174 -7.87 -18.26 8.27
C GLY A 174 -7.18 -17.28 7.31
N PHE A 175 -7.84 -17.01 6.17
CA PHE A 175 -7.29 -16.14 5.13
C PHE A 175 -7.39 -14.67 5.52
N ASP A 176 -6.31 -13.92 5.30
CA ASP A 176 -6.28 -12.48 5.56
C ASP A 176 -7.20 -11.73 4.57
N PRO A 177 -8.24 -11.02 5.06
CA PRO A 177 -9.24 -10.38 4.22
C PRO A 177 -8.66 -9.26 3.34
N VAL A 178 -7.59 -8.59 3.78
CA VAL A 178 -6.95 -7.52 2.99
C VAL A 178 -6.23 -8.12 1.79
N LYS A 179 -5.47 -9.19 2.02
CA LYS A 179 -4.77 -9.92 0.95
C LYS A 179 -5.74 -10.60 -0.01
N ILE A 180 -6.85 -11.14 0.50
CA ILE A 180 -7.93 -11.68 -0.34
C ILE A 180 -8.52 -10.57 -1.22
N SER A 181 -8.86 -9.41 -0.65
CA SER A 181 -9.40 -8.28 -1.42
C SER A 181 -8.44 -7.79 -2.51
N PHE A 182 -7.14 -7.74 -2.20
CA PHE A 182 -6.10 -7.45 -3.19
C PHE A 182 -6.10 -8.47 -4.34
N LEU A 183 -6.13 -9.76 -4.03
CA LEU A 183 -6.16 -10.82 -5.06
C LEU A 183 -7.46 -10.79 -5.87
N VAL A 184 -8.62 -10.54 -5.26
CA VAL A 184 -9.90 -10.43 -5.97
C VAL A 184 -9.84 -9.32 -7.01
N ASN A 185 -9.37 -8.13 -6.62
CA ASN A 185 -9.22 -7.00 -7.54
C ASN A 185 -8.22 -7.33 -8.66
N MET A 186 -7.10 -7.98 -8.32
CA MET A 186 -6.09 -8.36 -9.30
C MET A 186 -6.60 -9.41 -10.30
N LEU A 187 -7.24 -10.47 -9.83
CA LEU A 187 -7.76 -11.56 -10.67
C LEU A 187 -8.88 -11.06 -11.59
N THR A 188 -9.77 -10.21 -11.07
CA THR A 188 -10.83 -9.58 -11.87
C THR A 188 -10.24 -8.73 -12.99
N ASN A 189 -9.17 -7.98 -12.73
CA ASN A 189 -8.47 -7.20 -13.76
C ASN A 189 -7.77 -8.07 -14.81
N MET A 190 -7.41 -9.31 -14.48
CA MET A 190 -6.86 -10.29 -15.42
C MET A 190 -7.95 -11.07 -16.18
N GLY A 191 -9.23 -10.83 -15.90
CA GLY A 191 -10.35 -11.60 -16.48
C GLY A 191 -10.47 -13.02 -15.91
N ILE A 192 -9.83 -13.32 -14.78
CA ILE A 192 -9.96 -14.59 -14.06
C ILE A 192 -11.05 -14.42 -12.99
N ASP A 193 -12.05 -15.30 -12.99
CA ASP A 193 -13.06 -15.31 -11.93
C ASP A 193 -12.40 -15.69 -10.60
N PRO A 194 -12.38 -14.81 -9.58
CA PRO A 194 -11.73 -15.12 -8.31
C PRO A 194 -12.42 -16.25 -7.54
N TYR A 195 -13.70 -16.52 -7.81
CA TYR A 195 -14.50 -17.49 -7.06
C TYR A 195 -14.81 -18.78 -7.83
N ARG A 196 -14.37 -18.90 -9.08
CA ARG A 196 -14.58 -20.10 -9.91
C ARG A 196 -13.32 -20.63 -10.57
#